data_AF-A0A969VHF9-F1
#
_entry.id   AF-A0A969VHF9-F1
#
_cell.length_a   1.000
_cell.length_b   1.000
_cell.length_c   1.000
_cell.angle_alpha   90.00
_cell.angle_beta   90.00
_cell.angle_gamma   90.00
#
_symmetry.space_group_name_H-M   'P 1'
#
loop_
_entity.id
_entity.type
_entity.pdbx_description
1 polymer ?
#
loop_
_entity_poly.entity_id
_entity_poly.type
_entity_poly.pdbx_seq_one_letter_code
_entity_poly.pdbx_strand_id
1 'polypeptide(L)'
;MTNVIIFVVCLTIGLIVARLITKKSVQTKSSNYKIYSNSPLFHSDYYPINVEVNRQLYQPVAEWSGRLILPPENNHERFVEFEVQNAPKFTYAPYW
;
A
#
# COMPACT_ATOMS: atom_id res chain seq x y z
N MET A 1 5.32 42.96 -39.61
CA MET A 1 6.37 42.05 -39.06
C MET A 1 6.28 41.94 -37.54
N THR A 2 6.12 43.04 -36.81
CA THR A 2 5.99 43.05 -35.33
C THR A 2 4.89 42.13 -34.78
N ASN A 3 3.69 42.14 -35.37
CA ASN A 3 2.57 41.30 -34.92
C ASN A 3 2.84 39.79 -35.09
N VAL A 4 3.62 39.41 -36.12
CA VAL A 4 4.00 38.00 -36.36
C VAL A 4 5.01 37.54 -35.31
N ILE A 5 5.96 38.40 -34.95
CA ILE A 5 6.97 38.11 -33.92
C ILE A 5 6.29 37.93 -32.55
N ILE A 6 5.35 38.82 -32.19
CA ILE A 6 4.59 38.73 -30.93
C ILE A 6 3.82 37.41 -30.86
N PHE A 7 3.14 37.04 -31.95
CA PHE A 7 2.36 35.80 -32.01
C PHE A 7 3.23 34.55 -31.78
N VAL A 8 4.39 34.47 -32.44
CA VAL A 8 5.32 33.33 -32.28
C VAL A 8 5.87 33.26 -30.86
N VAL A 9 6.22 34.40 -30.26
CA VAL A 9 6.71 34.46 -28.87
C VAL A 9 5.61 33.99 -27.90
N CYS A 10 4.37 34.46 -28.05
CA CYS A 10 3.26 34.00 -27.21
C CYS A 10 2.99 32.50 -27.34
N LEU A 11 3.10 31.95 -28.55
CA LEU A 11 2.86 30.53 -28.82
C LEU A 11 3.95 29.64 -28.18
N THR A 12 5.21 30.06 -28.27
CA THR A 12 6.34 29.35 -27.63
C THR A 12 6.25 29.38 -26.10
N ILE A 13 5.93 30.54 -25.51
CA ILE A 13 5.73 30.67 -24.07
C ILE A 13 4.54 29.81 -23.62
N GLY A 14 3.43 29.84 -24.36
CA GLY A 14 2.26 29.01 -24.09
C GLY A 14 2.57 27.52 -24.11
N LEU A 15 3.34 27.06 -25.11
CA LEU A 15 3.80 25.66 -25.20
C LEU A 15 4.71 25.25 -24.04
N ILE A 16 5.61 26.14 -23.60
CA ILE A 16 6.49 25.89 -22.46
C ILE A 16 5.67 25.77 -21.17
N VAL A 17 4.76 26.72 -20.92
CA VAL A 17 3.88 26.71 -19.75
C VAL A 17 2.98 25.48 -19.74
N ALA A 18 2.38 25.10 -20.88
CA ALA A 18 1.57 23.90 -21.00
C ALA A 18 2.37 22.63 -20.63
N ARG A 19 3.60 22.50 -21.13
CA ARG A 19 4.48 21.37 -20.79
C ARG A 19 4.82 21.32 -19.31
N LEU A 20 5.04 22.46 -18.66
CA LEU A 20 5.34 22.54 -17.23
C LEU A 20 4.13 22.15 -16.38
N ILE A 21 2.92 22.55 -16.76
CA ILE A 21 1.68 22.17 -16.07
C ILE A 21 1.43 20.65 -16.21
N THR A 22 1.63 20.08 -17.41
CA THR A 22 1.48 18.63 -17.61
C THR A 22 2.56 17.80 -16.91
N LYS A 23 3.72 18.40 -16.62
CA LYS A 23 4.80 17.77 -15.84
C LYS A 23 4.56 17.79 -14.34
N LYS A 24 3.42 18.31 -13.86
CA LYS A 24 3.01 18.16 -12.46
C LYS A 24 2.79 16.67 -12.21
N SER A 25 3.87 16.01 -11.84
CA SER A 25 3.95 14.59 -11.50
C SER A 25 2.79 14.27 -10.59
N VAL A 26 2.07 13.20 -10.90
CA VAL A 26 1.14 12.57 -9.97
C VAL A 26 1.98 12.26 -8.73
N GLN A 27 1.92 13.14 -7.75
CA GLN A 27 2.57 12.96 -6.48
C GLN A 27 1.76 11.86 -5.81
N THR A 28 2.17 10.63 -6.05
CA THR A 28 1.47 9.45 -5.57
C THR A 28 1.60 9.50 -4.07
N LYS A 29 0.51 9.91 -3.40
CA LYS A 29 0.44 9.97 -1.95
C LYS A 29 0.87 8.60 -1.43
N SER A 30 1.86 8.59 -0.53
CA SER A 30 2.31 7.35 0.11
C SER A 30 1.10 6.67 0.74
N SER A 31 0.94 5.36 0.52
CA SER A 31 -0.14 4.60 1.15
C SER A 31 0.07 4.57 2.67
N ASN A 32 -1.02 4.47 3.43
CA ASN A 32 -0.90 4.33 4.89
C ASN A 32 -0.02 3.13 5.25
N TYR A 33 -0.13 2.02 4.51
CA TYR A 33 0.73 0.84 4.68
C TYR A 33 2.22 1.16 4.54
N LYS A 34 2.61 1.93 3.51
CA LYS A 34 4.00 2.36 3.31
C LYS A 34 4.50 3.31 4.39
N ILE A 35 3.61 4.08 5.01
CA ILE A 35 3.95 4.93 6.16
C ILE A 35 4.21 4.03 7.39
N TYR A 36 3.33 3.07 7.66
CA TYR A 36 3.45 2.19 8.83
C TYR A 36 4.60 1.18 8.74
N SER A 37 4.94 0.69 7.54
CA SER A 37 6.04 -0.25 7.34
C SER A 37 7.42 0.32 7.68
N ASN A 38 7.56 1.65 7.72
CA ASN A 38 8.79 2.32 8.12
C ASN A 38 8.92 2.53 9.64
N SER A 39 7.91 2.13 10.42
CA SER A 39 7.96 2.23 11.87
C SER A 39 8.85 1.11 12.43
N PRO A 40 9.80 1.42 13.34
CA PRO A 40 10.64 0.40 13.98
C PRO A 40 9.84 -0.58 14.84
N LEU A 41 8.57 -0.27 15.14
CA LEU A 41 7.65 -1.13 15.90
C LEU A 41 6.93 -2.16 15.00
N PHE A 42 6.80 -1.89 13.71
CA PHE A 42 5.99 -2.69 12.78
C PHE A 42 6.86 -3.20 11.63
N HIS A 43 7.77 -4.13 11.95
CA HIS A 43 8.53 -4.88 10.95
C HIS A 43 7.87 -6.23 10.68
N SER A 44 7.74 -6.59 9.40
CA SER A 44 7.24 -7.90 8.97
C SER A 44 8.01 -9.05 9.60
N ASP A 45 9.31 -8.86 9.80
CA ASP A 45 10.24 -9.89 10.27
C ASP A 45 10.00 -10.28 11.74
N TYR A 46 9.26 -9.47 12.50
CA TYR A 46 8.88 -9.78 13.88
C TYR A 46 7.74 -10.81 13.97
N TYR A 47 7.03 -11.06 12.86
CA TYR A 47 5.89 -11.96 12.81
C TYR A 47 6.09 -13.02 11.71
N PRO A 48 7.06 -13.92 11.87
CA PRO A 48 7.36 -14.94 10.87
C PRO A 48 6.17 -15.87 10.63
N ILE A 49 5.89 -16.11 9.34
CA ILE A 49 4.69 -16.82 8.86
C ILE A 49 4.68 -18.30 9.27
N ASN A 50 5.84 -18.95 9.23
CA ASN A 50 5.96 -20.40 9.42
C ASN A 50 6.47 -20.79 10.81
N VAL A 51 6.31 -19.92 11.81
CA VAL A 51 6.80 -20.17 13.16
C VAL A 51 5.62 -20.20 14.12
N GLU A 52 5.51 -21.30 14.86
CA GLU A 52 4.52 -21.41 15.91
C GLU A 52 4.89 -20.47 17.06
N VAL A 53 3.93 -19.65 17.49
CA VAL A 53 4.17 -18.68 18.55
C VAL A 53 4.44 -19.42 19.86
N ASN A 54 5.45 -18.97 20.63
CA ASN A 54 5.71 -19.54 21.95
C ASN A 54 4.50 -19.30 22.87
N ARG A 55 3.72 -20.35 23.12
CA ARG A 55 2.50 -20.31 23.93
C ARG A 55 2.74 -19.93 25.40
N GLN A 56 3.97 -19.99 25.89
CA GLN A 56 4.32 -19.51 27.24
C GLN A 56 4.44 -17.98 27.30
N LEU A 57 4.77 -17.34 26.18
CA LEU A 57 4.99 -15.89 26.08
C LEU A 57 3.81 -15.18 25.39
N TYR A 58 2.96 -15.92 24.71
CA TYR A 58 1.87 -15.37 23.92
C TYR A 58 0.52 -15.91 24.39
N GLN A 59 -0.32 -14.99 24.83
CA GLN A 59 -1.72 -15.26 25.13
C GLN A 59 -2.59 -14.76 23.96
N PRO A 60 -3.37 -15.64 23.31
CA PRO A 60 -4.32 -15.22 22.29
C PRO A 60 -5.31 -14.21 22.85
N VAL A 61 -5.56 -13.13 22.12
CA VAL A 61 -6.53 -12.09 22.50
C VAL A 61 -7.96 -12.42 22.07
N ALA A 62 -8.12 -13.45 21.24
CA ALA A 62 -9.40 -13.93 20.72
C ALA A 62 -9.28 -15.43 20.35
N GLU A 63 -10.42 -16.07 20.09
CA GLU A 63 -10.47 -17.48 19.67
C GLU A 63 -9.70 -17.73 18.38
N TRP A 64 -9.76 -16.78 17.45
CA TRP A 64 -8.97 -16.75 16.23
C TRP A 64 -8.30 -15.39 16.09
N SER A 65 -7.15 -15.36 15.43
CA SER A 65 -6.48 -14.12 15.02
C SER A 65 -6.13 -14.22 13.54
N GLY A 66 -5.85 -13.09 12.90
CA GLY A 66 -5.39 -13.10 11.53
C GLY A 66 -4.54 -11.90 11.21
N ARG A 67 -3.79 -11.98 10.11
CA ARG A 67 -3.01 -10.86 9.60
C ARG A 67 -3.13 -10.76 8.09
N LEU A 68 -3.05 -9.54 7.60
CA LEU A 68 -2.92 -9.24 6.17
C LEU A 68 -1.45 -9.31 5.79
N ILE A 69 -1.13 -10.02 4.72
CA ILE A 69 0.21 -10.10 4.16
C ILE A 69 0.19 -9.26 2.89
N LEU A 70 0.95 -8.17 2.92
CA LEU A 70 1.02 -7.25 1.80
C LEU A 70 1.91 -7.85 0.71
N PRO A 71 1.53 -7.71 -0.57
CA PRO A 71 2.41 -8.06 -1.66
C PRO A 71 3.66 -7.15 -1.63
N PRO A 72 4.80 -7.60 -2.18
CA PRO A 72 6.00 -6.79 -2.25
C PRO A 72 5.74 -5.49 -3.03
N GLU A 73 6.47 -4.41 -2.71
CA GLU A 73 6.21 -3.06 -3.26
C GLU A 73 6.24 -2.97 -4.80
N ASN A 74 6.94 -3.90 -5.45
CA ASN A 74 7.01 -3.99 -6.91
C ASN A 74 5.81 -4.69 -7.56
N ASN A 75 4.90 -5.24 -6.76
CA ASN A 75 3.70 -5.90 -7.23
C ASN A 75 2.48 -4.96 -7.07
N HIS A 76 1.80 -4.69 -8.18
CA HIS A 76 0.66 -3.77 -8.26
C HIS A 76 -0.69 -4.49 -8.06
N GLU A 77 -0.68 -5.62 -7.36
CA GLU A 77 -1.90 -6.36 -7.05
C GLU A 77 -2.86 -5.52 -6.19
N ARG A 78 -4.17 -5.67 -6.49
CA ARG A 78 -5.25 -4.99 -5.76
C ARG A 78 -5.71 -5.76 -4.52
N PHE A 79 -5.16 -6.95 -4.32
CA PHE A 79 -5.54 -7.86 -3.25
C PHE A 79 -4.35 -8.11 -2.34
N VAL A 80 -4.65 -8.57 -1.13
CA VAL A 80 -3.68 -8.96 -0.11
C VAL A 80 -4.02 -10.36 0.35
N GLU A 81 -3.03 -11.12 0.76
CA GLU A 81 -3.27 -12.40 1.38
C GLU A 81 -3.75 -12.19 2.83
N PHE A 82 -4.55 -13.13 3.32
CA PHE A 82 -5.04 -13.12 4.69
C PHE A 82 -4.73 -14.47 5.34
N GLU A 83 -3.87 -14.45 6.36
CA GLU A 83 -3.62 -15.63 7.18
C GLU A 83 -4.55 -15.62 8.40
N VAL A 84 -5.13 -16.77 8.69
CA VAL A 84 -5.89 -17.02 9.92
C VAL A 84 -5.12 -18.00 10.81
N GLN A 85 -4.97 -17.63 12.08
CA GLN A 85 -4.37 -18.43 13.14
C GLN A 85 -5.41 -18.79 14.19
N ASN A 86 -5.23 -19.97 14.81
CA ASN A 86 -6.14 -20.50 15.84
C ASN A 86 -7.60 -20.57 15.38
N ALA A 87 -7.86 -20.67 14.06
CA ALA A 87 -9.21 -20.84 13.56
C ALA A 87 -9.88 -22.03 14.28
N PRO A 88 -11.12 -21.86 14.78
CA PRO A 88 -11.81 -22.97 15.42
C PRO A 88 -11.89 -24.12 14.42
N LYS A 89 -11.52 -25.33 14.88
CA LYS A 89 -11.76 -26.53 14.09
C LYS A 89 -13.25 -26.57 13.83
N PHE A 90 -13.65 -26.62 12.56
CA PHE A 90 -15.06 -26.69 12.16
C PHE A 90 -15.75 -27.82 12.93
N THR A 91 -16.45 -27.45 13.99
CA THR A 91 -17.55 -28.25 14.52
C THR A 91 -18.73 -27.74 13.72
N TYR A 92 -19.28 -28.58 12.85
CA TYR A 92 -20.41 -28.25 11.98
C TYR A 92 -21.44 -27.38 12.72
N ALA A 93 -21.42 -26.07 12.49
CA ALA A 93 -22.51 -25.21 12.88
C ALA A 93 -23.56 -25.33 11.77
N PRO A 94 -24.82 -25.68 12.09
CA PRO A 94 -25.84 -25.86 11.09
C PRO A 94 -26.06 -24.54 10.35
N TYR A 95 -26.13 -24.66 9.02
CA TYR A 95 -26.41 -23.60 8.07
C TYR A 95 -27.51 -22.65 8.56
N TRP A 96 -27.27 -21.34 8.44
CA TRP A 96 -28.30 -20.30 8.51
C TRP A 96 -29.33 -20.49 7.41
#